data_AF-A0A7X7QIZ7-F1
#
_entry.id   AF-A0A7X7QIZ7-F1
#
_cell.length_a   1.000
_cell.length_b   1.000
_cell.length_c   1.000
_cell.angle_alpha   90.00
_cell.angle_beta   90.00
_cell.angle_gamma   90.00
#
_symmetry.space_group_name_H-M   'P 1'
#
loop_
_entity.id
_entity.type
_entity.pdbx_description
1 polymer ?
#
loop_
_entity_poly.entity_id
_entity_poly.type
_entity_poly.pdbx_seq_one_letter_code
_entity_poly.pdbx_strand_id
1 'polypeptide(L)'
;RKLLPERLDFSTTERAISIVGLQAGGGKLAAPNDPPSTIDGAEMSVRVHESMINNLAFDALAGRTVYEAKVQALAVDLFGELPEKMKGDEDGKPWAITLDQRRPITVGFNDGRMSITIRGVRYYKGEEAHPAMNISATYKIEAVESGFKFVREGIIEVFPPDFDPESGEKIDARRSVIRKLLEKRFENVFEPEFIAKGFDMPGKWKPVGRMLPIQVTAQDGWLVISWKRAGE
;
A
#
# COMPACT_ATOMS: atom_id res chain seq x y z
N ARG A 1 2.20 21.45 -2.80
CA ARG A 1 3.29 20.43 -2.77
C ARG A 1 3.23 19.66 -4.08
N LYS A 2 4.39 19.39 -4.72
CA LYS A 2 4.48 18.65 -5.98
C LYS A 2 4.30 17.16 -5.69
N LEU A 3 3.11 16.63 -5.95
CA LEU A 3 2.83 15.18 -5.89
C LEU A 3 3.16 14.46 -7.22
N LEU A 4 3.54 15.24 -8.24
CA LEU A 4 4.02 14.71 -9.51
C LEU A 4 5.48 14.28 -9.38
N PRO A 5 5.89 13.22 -10.10
CA PRO A 5 7.29 12.85 -10.25
C PRO A 5 8.14 14.06 -10.62
N GLU A 6 9.34 14.12 -10.07
CA GLU A 6 10.32 15.16 -10.42
C GLU A 6 10.82 15.00 -11.86
N ARG A 7 11.00 13.75 -12.28
CA ARG A 7 11.29 13.39 -13.67
C ARG A 7 10.25 12.40 -14.17
N LEU A 8 9.79 12.61 -15.38
CA LEU A 8 8.91 11.70 -16.09
C LEU A 8 9.37 11.62 -17.54
N ASP A 9 10.02 10.51 -17.88
CA ASP A 9 10.58 10.28 -19.20
C ASP A 9 9.68 9.31 -19.96
N PHE A 10 9.41 9.65 -21.22
CA PHE A 10 8.66 8.83 -22.14
C PHE A 10 9.58 8.40 -23.27
N SER A 11 9.57 7.11 -23.60
CA SER A 11 10.24 6.61 -24.79
C SER A 11 9.37 5.58 -25.49
N THR A 12 9.56 5.45 -26.80
CA THR A 12 8.78 4.54 -27.62
C THR A 12 9.69 3.83 -28.60
N THR A 13 9.41 2.55 -28.82
CA THR A 13 9.92 1.77 -29.94
C THR A 13 8.76 1.35 -30.84
N GLU A 14 9.03 0.64 -31.92
CA GLU A 14 7.98 0.01 -32.72
C GLU A 14 7.13 -1.01 -31.94
N ARG A 15 7.64 -1.49 -30.79
CA ARG A 15 7.02 -2.59 -30.02
C ARG A 15 6.53 -2.19 -28.64
N ALA A 16 6.97 -1.06 -28.09
CA ALA A 16 6.67 -0.71 -26.71
C ALA A 16 6.64 0.79 -26.46
N ILE A 17 5.83 1.19 -25.50
CA ILE A 17 5.90 2.50 -24.84
C ILE A 17 6.49 2.27 -23.45
N SER A 18 7.50 3.05 -23.08
CA SER A 18 8.11 3.02 -21.76
C SER A 18 7.95 4.35 -21.06
N ILE A 19 7.57 4.29 -19.79
CA ILE A 19 7.39 5.45 -18.91
C ILE A 19 8.29 5.23 -17.69
N VAL A 20 9.19 6.17 -17.44
CA VAL A 20 10.08 6.13 -16.27
C VAL A 20 9.79 7.36 -15.42
N GLY A 21 9.37 7.13 -14.18
CA GLY A 21 9.11 8.18 -13.20
C GLY A 21 10.15 8.17 -12.08
N LEU A 22 10.63 9.34 -11.66
CA LEU A 22 11.48 9.52 -10.50
C LEU A 22 10.81 10.42 -9.48
N GLN A 23 10.60 9.91 -8.26
CA GLN A 23 10.20 10.70 -7.10
C GLN A 23 11.31 10.71 -6.06
N ALA A 24 12.24 11.67 -6.15
CA ALA A 24 13.37 11.81 -5.22
C ALA A 24 13.67 13.27 -4.82
N GLY A 25 12.79 14.22 -5.11
CA GLY A 25 13.05 15.64 -4.86
C GLY A 25 13.26 16.00 -3.39
N GLY A 26 14.08 17.02 -3.12
CA GLY A 26 14.26 17.58 -1.77
C GLY A 26 15.18 16.76 -0.85
N GLY A 27 16.17 16.05 -1.40
CA GLY A 27 17.14 15.26 -0.62
C GLY A 27 16.65 13.87 -0.23
N LYS A 28 15.56 13.38 -0.85
CA LYS A 28 15.04 12.02 -0.65
C LYS A 28 15.80 11.03 -1.53
N LEU A 29 15.88 9.80 -1.08
CA LEU A 29 16.60 8.75 -1.80
C LEU A 29 15.72 8.14 -2.90
N ALA A 30 16.34 7.86 -4.04
CA ALA A 30 15.78 7.08 -5.13
C ALA A 30 16.13 5.59 -4.95
N ALA A 31 15.68 4.75 -5.88
CA ALA A 31 16.15 3.38 -5.98
C ALA A 31 17.69 3.36 -6.16
N PRO A 32 18.45 2.61 -5.35
CA PRO A 32 19.91 2.55 -5.45
C PRO A 32 20.39 1.56 -6.52
N ASN A 33 19.47 0.76 -7.07
CA ASN A 33 19.72 -0.34 -8.01
C ASN A 33 18.73 -0.25 -9.18
N ASP A 34 19.05 -0.98 -10.25
CA ASP A 34 18.17 -1.09 -11.41
C ASP A 34 16.94 -1.96 -11.09
N PRO A 35 15.78 -1.68 -11.72
CA PRO A 35 14.60 -2.51 -11.58
C PRO A 35 14.86 -3.93 -12.14
N PRO A 36 14.35 -4.99 -11.47
CA PRO A 36 14.45 -6.35 -11.99
C PRO A 36 13.87 -6.51 -13.40
N SER A 37 14.31 -7.55 -14.10
CA SER A 37 13.79 -7.89 -15.43
C SER A 37 12.34 -8.37 -15.36
N THR A 38 11.58 -8.03 -16.39
CA THR A 38 10.22 -8.54 -16.60
C THR A 38 10.29 -9.90 -17.28
N ILE A 39 9.30 -10.76 -17.05
CA ILE A 39 9.20 -12.05 -17.73
C ILE A 39 8.93 -11.89 -19.24
N ASP A 40 9.43 -12.81 -20.06
CA ASP A 40 9.13 -12.86 -21.48
C ASP A 40 7.62 -13.10 -21.72
N GLY A 41 7.10 -12.53 -22.81
CA GLY A 41 5.68 -12.60 -23.15
C GLY A 41 4.78 -11.66 -22.34
N ALA A 42 5.35 -10.84 -21.44
CA ALA A 42 4.65 -9.73 -20.84
C ALA A 42 4.30 -8.66 -21.88
N GLU A 43 3.05 -8.25 -21.90
CA GLU A 43 2.54 -7.18 -22.79
C GLU A 43 2.41 -5.85 -22.06
N MET A 44 2.35 -5.91 -20.73
CA MET A 44 2.41 -4.74 -19.87
C MET A 44 3.18 -5.10 -18.60
N SER A 45 4.06 -4.22 -18.15
CA SER A 45 4.76 -4.41 -16.87
C SER A 45 4.88 -3.10 -16.11
N VAL A 46 4.77 -3.20 -14.80
CA VAL A 46 4.98 -2.12 -13.85
C VAL A 46 6.07 -2.55 -12.88
N ARG A 47 7.05 -1.67 -12.67
CA ARG A 47 8.16 -1.87 -11.75
C ARG A 47 8.23 -0.67 -10.84
N VAL A 48 7.99 -0.86 -9.55
CA VAL A 48 7.92 0.21 -8.56
C VAL A 48 8.86 -0.10 -7.43
N HIS A 49 9.82 0.79 -7.21
CA HIS A 49 10.68 0.73 -6.02
C HIS A 49 9.95 1.32 -4.82
N GLU A 50 10.14 0.74 -3.64
CA GLU A 50 9.51 1.18 -2.37
C GLU A 50 9.72 2.66 -2.08
N SER A 51 10.86 3.23 -2.48
CA SER A 51 11.17 4.65 -2.29
C SER A 51 10.15 5.57 -2.97
N MET A 52 9.56 5.16 -4.11
CA MET A 52 8.52 5.93 -4.79
C MET A 52 7.31 6.14 -3.87
N ILE A 53 6.81 5.03 -3.31
CA ILE A 53 5.64 5.03 -2.42
C ILE A 53 5.97 5.78 -1.11
N ASN A 54 7.13 5.49 -0.52
CA ASN A 54 7.57 6.09 0.73
C ASN A 54 7.75 7.62 0.60
N ASN A 55 8.33 8.08 -0.51
CA ASN A 55 8.55 9.50 -0.77
C ASN A 55 7.24 10.25 -1.06
N LEU A 56 6.28 9.62 -1.76
CA LEU A 56 4.95 10.16 -1.98
C LEU A 56 4.15 10.23 -0.68
N ALA A 57 4.18 9.16 0.12
CA ALA A 57 3.51 9.12 1.41
C ALA A 57 4.05 10.22 2.35
N PHE A 58 5.36 10.42 2.39
CA PHE A 58 5.97 11.54 3.12
C PHE A 58 5.43 12.90 2.65
N ASP A 59 5.48 13.19 1.34
CA ASP A 59 5.03 14.49 0.81
C ASP A 59 3.53 14.73 1.06
N ALA A 60 2.72 13.68 0.90
CA ALA A 60 1.28 13.76 0.96
C ALA A 60 0.73 13.77 2.38
N LEU A 61 1.37 13.05 3.32
CA LEU A 61 0.76 12.66 4.60
C LEU A 61 1.57 13.05 5.85
N ALA A 62 2.86 13.39 5.73
CA ALA A 62 3.70 13.68 6.89
C ALA A 62 3.09 14.76 7.79
N GLY A 63 2.85 14.41 9.06
CA GLY A 63 2.30 15.29 10.09
C GLY A 63 0.82 15.66 9.91
N ARG A 64 0.12 15.07 8.94
CA ARG A 64 -1.26 15.43 8.63
C ARG A 64 -2.25 14.61 9.44
N THR A 65 -3.38 15.23 9.75
CA THR A 65 -4.58 14.52 10.17
C THR A 65 -5.37 14.09 8.95
N VAL A 66 -5.54 12.78 8.80
CA VAL A 66 -6.37 12.14 7.80
C VAL A 66 -7.72 11.82 8.44
N TYR A 67 -8.80 12.32 7.84
CA TYR A 67 -10.16 12.12 8.30
C TYR A 67 -10.84 11.03 7.50
N GLU A 68 -11.71 10.26 8.16
CA GLU A 68 -12.50 9.20 7.54
C GLU A 68 -13.14 9.60 6.22
N ALA A 69 -13.90 10.70 6.20
CA ALA A 69 -14.62 11.15 5.02
C ALA A 69 -13.70 11.38 3.81
N LYS A 70 -12.47 11.82 4.06
CA LYS A 70 -11.47 12.01 2.99
C LYS A 70 -10.94 10.67 2.47
N VAL A 71 -10.76 9.68 3.35
CA VAL A 71 -10.36 8.32 2.94
C VAL A 71 -11.47 7.65 2.15
N GLN A 72 -12.72 7.80 2.59
CA GLN A 72 -13.89 7.27 1.89
C GLN A 72 -14.05 7.91 0.51
N ALA A 73 -13.90 9.24 0.40
CA ALA A 73 -13.94 9.92 -0.90
C ALA A 73 -12.83 9.43 -1.84
N LEU A 74 -11.59 9.29 -1.34
CA LEU A 74 -10.49 8.74 -2.14
C LEU A 74 -10.74 7.29 -2.58
N ALA A 75 -11.37 6.47 -1.74
CA ALA A 75 -11.73 5.10 -2.11
C ALA A 75 -12.76 5.08 -3.25
N VAL A 76 -13.77 5.95 -3.19
CA VAL A 76 -14.76 6.10 -4.26
C VAL A 76 -14.10 6.59 -5.55
N ASP A 77 -13.21 7.57 -5.47
CA ASP A 77 -12.49 8.09 -6.66
C ASP A 77 -11.61 7.02 -7.32
N LEU A 78 -11.02 6.12 -6.52
CA LEU A 78 -10.11 5.07 -7.00
C LEU A 78 -10.84 3.80 -7.48
N PHE A 79 -11.91 3.39 -6.79
CA PHE A 79 -12.59 2.12 -7.02
C PHE A 79 -13.97 2.28 -7.68
N GLY A 80 -14.48 3.49 -7.80
CA GLY A 80 -15.83 3.81 -8.31
C GLY A 80 -16.95 3.64 -7.27
N GLU A 81 -16.68 2.94 -6.17
CA GLU A 81 -17.60 2.73 -5.06
C GLU A 81 -16.84 2.73 -3.72
N LEU A 82 -17.55 2.93 -2.61
CA LEU A 82 -16.98 2.82 -1.28
C LEU A 82 -17.02 1.33 -0.85
N PRO A 83 -15.87 0.66 -0.68
CA PRO A 83 -15.87 -0.72 -0.20
C PRO A 83 -16.58 -0.82 1.16
N GLU A 84 -17.40 -1.85 1.36
CA GLU A 84 -18.12 -2.08 2.63
C GLU A 84 -17.21 -1.98 3.85
N LYS A 85 -16.00 -2.55 3.75
CA LYS A 85 -14.95 -2.52 4.78
C LYS A 85 -14.40 -1.12 5.14
N MET A 86 -14.66 -0.11 4.31
CA MET A 86 -14.27 1.29 4.55
C MET A 86 -15.44 2.16 4.99
N LYS A 87 -16.65 1.59 5.10
CA LYS A 87 -17.76 2.26 5.78
C LYS A 87 -17.44 2.44 7.26
N GLY A 88 -18.01 3.48 7.86
CA GLY A 88 -17.69 3.85 9.24
C GLY A 88 -18.09 2.80 10.27
N ASP A 89 -17.64 3.02 11.50
CA ASP A 89 -17.94 2.13 12.61
C ASP A 89 -19.44 2.08 12.90
N GLU A 90 -19.91 0.97 13.48
CA GLU A 90 -21.31 0.75 13.85
C GLU A 90 -21.87 1.83 14.80
N ASP A 91 -21.02 2.48 15.60
CA ASP A 91 -21.42 3.57 16.50
C ASP A 91 -21.49 4.95 15.82
N GLY A 92 -21.21 5.02 14.52
CA GLY A 92 -21.35 6.22 13.69
C GLY A 92 -20.37 7.35 14.01
N LYS A 93 -19.42 7.13 14.92
CA LYS A 93 -18.45 8.17 15.30
C LYS A 93 -17.34 8.28 14.25
N PRO A 94 -17.11 9.47 13.67
CA PRO A 94 -16.08 9.63 12.67
C PRO A 94 -14.70 9.43 13.28
N TRP A 95 -13.81 8.79 12.53
CA TRP A 95 -12.42 8.62 12.96
C TRP A 95 -11.47 9.55 12.23
N ALA A 96 -10.35 9.85 12.88
CA ALA A 96 -9.23 10.53 12.25
C ALA A 96 -7.89 10.02 12.81
N ILE A 97 -6.84 10.15 12.02
CA ILE A 97 -5.48 9.75 12.39
C ILE A 97 -4.53 10.89 12.06
N THR A 98 -3.82 11.41 13.05
CA THR A 98 -2.65 12.25 12.82
C THR A 98 -1.45 11.35 12.59
N LEU A 99 -0.84 11.46 11.42
CA LEU A 99 0.28 10.62 10.98
C LEU A 99 1.63 11.20 11.39
N ASP A 100 2.62 10.32 11.51
CA ASP A 100 4.00 10.69 11.83
C ASP A 100 4.57 11.72 10.86
N GLN A 101 5.42 12.61 11.38
CA GLN A 101 5.98 13.72 10.61
C GLN A 101 7.13 13.32 9.68
N ARG A 102 7.69 12.12 9.83
CA ARG A 102 8.88 11.65 9.09
C ARG A 102 8.61 10.41 8.26
N ARG A 103 7.84 9.45 8.79
CA ARG A 103 7.56 8.15 8.17
C ARG A 103 6.09 7.76 8.35
N PRO A 104 5.14 8.55 7.81
CA PRO A 104 3.71 8.35 8.03
C PRO A 104 3.23 6.98 7.54
N ILE A 105 3.70 6.57 6.36
CA ILE A 105 3.49 5.23 5.80
C ILE A 105 4.81 4.78 5.18
N THR A 106 5.20 3.54 5.43
CA THR A 106 6.33 2.89 4.77
C THR A 106 5.88 1.55 4.19
N VAL A 107 6.30 1.26 2.97
CA VAL A 107 6.24 -0.07 2.38
C VAL A 107 7.65 -0.62 2.21
N GLY A 108 7.77 -1.95 2.22
CA GLY A 108 9.00 -2.66 1.93
C GLY A 108 8.77 -3.82 0.96
N PHE A 109 9.71 -4.05 0.05
CA PHE A 109 9.65 -5.16 -0.92
C PHE A 109 10.93 -5.99 -0.85
N ASN A 110 10.87 -7.16 -0.24
CA ASN A 110 12.04 -8.05 -0.16
C ASN A 110 11.66 -9.51 0.07
N ASP A 111 12.48 -10.44 -0.40
CA ASP A 111 12.35 -11.88 -0.12
C ASP A 111 10.94 -12.46 -0.39
N GLY A 112 10.33 -12.04 -1.50
CA GLY A 112 8.97 -12.44 -1.88
C GLY A 112 7.87 -11.87 -0.98
N ARG A 113 8.18 -10.83 -0.20
CA ARG A 113 7.25 -10.19 0.74
C ARG A 113 7.04 -8.72 0.43
N MET A 114 5.81 -8.29 0.73
CA MET A 114 5.44 -6.89 0.84
C MET A 114 5.10 -6.59 2.30
N SER A 115 5.80 -5.64 2.92
CA SER A 115 5.44 -5.11 4.23
C SER A 115 4.84 -3.72 4.10
N ILE A 116 3.93 -3.38 5.00
CA ILE A 116 3.38 -2.04 5.14
C ILE A 116 3.30 -1.67 6.62
N THR A 117 3.72 -0.45 6.96
CA THR A 117 3.58 0.13 8.29
C THR A 117 2.98 1.53 8.19
N ILE A 118 1.91 1.77 8.94
CA ILE A 118 1.28 3.08 9.14
C ILE A 118 1.64 3.56 10.54
N ARG A 119 2.19 4.77 10.67
CA ARG A 119 2.59 5.35 11.96
C ARG A 119 1.69 6.51 12.32
N GLY A 120 0.78 6.27 13.26
CA GLY A 120 -0.10 7.29 13.82
C GLY A 120 0.47 7.85 15.12
N VAL A 121 0.60 9.17 15.21
CA VAL A 121 0.99 9.86 16.45
C VAL A 121 -0.21 10.20 17.33
N ARG A 122 -1.42 10.21 16.75
CA ARG A 122 -2.67 10.39 17.50
C ARG A 122 -3.86 9.84 16.72
N TYR A 123 -4.79 9.22 17.43
CA TYR A 123 -6.02 8.65 16.86
C TYR A 123 -7.22 9.31 17.49
N TYR A 124 -8.29 9.47 16.72
CA TYR A 124 -9.52 10.12 17.14
C TYR A 124 -10.73 9.27 16.82
N LYS A 125 -11.71 9.27 17.71
CA LYS A 125 -13.03 8.70 17.51
C LYS A 125 -14.09 9.67 18.06
N GLY A 126 -14.73 10.41 17.16
CA GLY A 126 -15.47 11.62 17.54
C GLY A 126 -14.52 12.62 18.21
N GLU A 127 -14.85 13.04 19.44
CA GLU A 127 -14.02 13.95 20.24
C GLU A 127 -12.96 13.22 21.08
N GLU A 128 -13.05 11.89 21.20
CA GLU A 128 -12.12 11.10 22.01
C GLU A 128 -10.77 10.96 21.31
N ALA A 129 -9.69 11.17 22.07
CA ALA A 129 -8.32 11.07 21.56
C ALA A 129 -7.54 9.93 22.24
N HIS A 130 -6.88 9.14 21.41
CA HIS A 130 -6.15 7.95 21.79
C HIS A 130 -4.64 8.07 21.49
N PRO A 131 -3.79 7.34 22.22
CA PRO A 131 -2.33 7.43 22.08
C PRO A 131 -1.81 6.92 20.74
N ALA A 132 -0.55 7.23 20.46
CA ALA A 132 0.17 6.82 19.25
C ALA A 132 0.28 5.30 19.14
N MET A 133 0.23 4.80 17.90
CA MET A 133 0.34 3.39 17.52
C MET A 133 0.97 3.28 16.13
N ASN A 134 1.74 2.23 15.93
CA ASN A 134 2.18 1.74 14.64
C ASN A 134 1.33 0.53 14.28
N ILE A 135 0.85 0.48 13.04
CA ILE A 135 0.05 -0.62 12.50
C ILE A 135 0.85 -1.23 11.36
N SER A 136 1.18 -2.52 11.46
CA SER A 136 1.96 -3.24 10.45
C SER A 136 1.24 -4.47 9.94
N ALA A 137 1.45 -4.76 8.65
CA ALA A 137 1.05 -6.00 8.01
C ALA A 137 2.14 -6.44 7.03
N THR A 138 2.40 -7.74 6.98
CA THR A 138 3.32 -8.34 6.02
C THR A 138 2.57 -9.37 5.19
N TYR A 139 2.79 -9.37 3.89
CA TYR A 139 2.20 -10.31 2.95
C TYR A 139 3.31 -11.08 2.24
N LYS A 140 3.19 -12.41 2.23
CA LYS A 140 3.95 -13.29 1.35
C LYS A 140 3.24 -13.39 0.00
N ILE A 141 3.99 -13.29 -1.08
CA ILE A 141 3.48 -13.43 -2.44
C ILE A 141 3.67 -14.89 -2.88
N GLU A 142 2.58 -15.53 -3.29
CA GLU A 142 2.55 -16.92 -3.71
C GLU A 142 1.96 -17.05 -5.11
N ALA A 143 2.65 -17.76 -6.00
CA ALA A 143 2.06 -18.17 -7.26
C ALA A 143 1.05 -19.30 -7.01
N VAL A 144 -0.13 -19.18 -7.61
CA VAL A 144 -1.23 -20.16 -7.54
C VAL A 144 -1.77 -20.41 -8.94
N GLU A 145 -2.56 -21.48 -9.13
CA GLU A 145 -3.12 -21.81 -10.45
C GLU A 145 -3.93 -20.64 -11.08
N SER A 146 -4.60 -19.85 -10.24
CA SER A 146 -5.41 -18.69 -10.67
C SER A 146 -4.63 -17.37 -10.79
N GLY A 147 -3.30 -17.39 -10.68
CA GLY A 147 -2.44 -16.20 -10.77
C GLY A 147 -1.54 -16.05 -9.56
N PHE A 148 -1.64 -14.92 -8.86
CA PHE A 148 -0.82 -14.62 -7.69
C PHE A 148 -1.70 -14.27 -6.49
N LYS A 149 -1.33 -14.81 -5.34
CA LYS A 149 -2.01 -14.61 -4.07
C LYS A 149 -1.07 -13.88 -3.11
N PHE A 150 -1.60 -12.90 -2.42
CA PHE A 150 -0.93 -12.25 -1.30
C PHE A 150 -1.54 -12.83 -0.03
N VAL A 151 -0.70 -13.47 0.79
CA VAL A 151 -1.10 -14.13 2.04
C VAL A 151 -0.47 -13.38 3.20
N ARG A 152 -1.29 -12.81 4.08
CA ARG A 152 -0.86 -12.06 5.25
C ARG A 152 -0.16 -13.01 6.23
N GLU A 153 1.07 -12.68 6.60
CA GLU A 153 1.82 -13.41 7.62
C GLU A 153 1.35 -12.96 9.00
N GLY A 154 0.64 -13.85 9.71
CA GLY A 154 0.17 -13.59 11.07
C GLY A 154 -1.00 -12.61 11.18
N ILE A 155 -1.13 -12.03 12.37
CA ILE A 155 -2.13 -11.01 12.69
C ILE A 155 -1.63 -9.61 12.35
N ILE A 156 -2.52 -8.63 12.35
CA ILE A 156 -2.10 -7.23 12.27
C ILE A 156 -1.37 -6.86 13.55
N GLU A 157 -0.15 -6.36 13.40
CA GLU A 157 0.66 -5.90 14.51
C GLU A 157 0.28 -4.45 14.83
N VAL A 158 -0.21 -4.22 16.04
CA VAL A 158 -0.52 -2.88 16.53
C VAL A 158 0.22 -2.63 17.83
N PHE A 159 1.27 -1.82 17.73
CA PHE A 159 2.17 -1.55 18.85
C PHE A 159 2.42 -0.06 19.05
N PRO A 160 2.60 0.40 20.29
CA PRO A 160 3.09 1.75 20.55
C PRO A 160 4.43 1.99 19.85
N PRO A 161 4.75 3.22 19.40
CA PRO A 161 6.02 3.48 18.70
C PRO A 161 7.28 3.14 19.49
N ASP A 162 7.17 3.16 20.83
CA ASP A 162 8.21 2.91 21.83
C ASP A 162 8.22 1.47 22.36
N PHE A 163 7.35 0.60 21.84
CA PHE A 163 7.20 -0.76 22.37
C PHE A 163 8.06 -1.77 21.61
N ASP A 164 8.83 -2.55 22.38
CA ASP A 164 9.54 -3.72 21.88
C ASP A 164 8.72 -4.99 22.17
N PRO A 165 8.20 -5.68 21.15
CA PRO A 165 7.40 -6.89 21.33
C PRO A 165 8.21 -8.07 21.90
N GLU A 166 9.54 -8.06 21.81
CA GLU A 166 10.41 -9.13 22.32
C GLU A 166 10.82 -8.92 23.79
N SER A 167 10.61 -7.72 24.33
CA SER A 167 10.99 -7.35 25.70
C SER A 167 10.22 -8.12 26.80
N GLY A 168 9.07 -8.71 26.47
CA GLY A 168 8.16 -9.32 27.45
C GLY A 168 7.34 -8.31 28.27
N GLU A 169 7.51 -7.00 28.04
CA GLU A 169 6.73 -5.97 28.70
C GLU A 169 5.25 -6.01 28.27
N LYS A 170 4.37 -5.63 29.20
CA LYS A 170 2.94 -5.51 28.89
C LYS A 170 2.62 -4.10 28.43
N ILE A 171 1.86 -3.99 27.36
CA ILE A 171 1.23 -2.73 26.95
C ILE A 171 0.28 -2.28 28.06
N ASP A 172 0.35 -1.00 28.46
CA ASP A 172 -0.54 -0.45 29.49
C ASP A 172 -2.02 -0.54 29.08
N ALA A 173 -2.91 -0.41 30.08
CA ALA A 173 -4.33 -0.60 29.88
C ALA A 173 -4.93 0.35 28.82
N ARG A 174 -4.50 1.63 28.80
CA ARG A 174 -5.04 2.62 27.86
C ARG A 174 -4.59 2.33 26.44
N ARG A 175 -3.31 2.00 26.25
CA ARG A 175 -2.77 1.58 24.96
C ARG A 175 -3.39 0.25 24.48
N SER A 176 -3.71 -0.66 25.39
CA SER A 176 -4.39 -1.93 25.08
C SER A 176 -5.81 -1.75 24.51
N VAL A 177 -6.56 -0.73 24.94
CA VAL A 177 -7.90 -0.45 24.41
C VAL A 177 -7.83 -0.02 22.94
N ILE A 178 -7.03 1.01 22.62
CA ILE A 178 -6.91 1.49 21.24
C ILE A 178 -6.27 0.43 20.33
N ARG A 179 -5.34 -0.38 20.85
CA ARG A 179 -4.77 -1.53 20.14
C ARG A 179 -5.87 -2.43 19.59
N LYS A 180 -6.78 -2.91 20.44
CA LYS A 180 -7.89 -3.79 20.03
C LYS A 180 -8.82 -3.16 19.01
N LEU A 181 -9.11 -1.86 19.16
CA LEU A 181 -9.95 -1.12 18.21
C LEU A 181 -9.28 -1.05 16.82
N LEU A 182 -7.98 -0.78 16.78
CA LEU A 182 -7.22 -0.71 15.55
C LEU A 182 -7.03 -2.09 14.92
N GLU A 183 -6.76 -3.13 15.70
CA GLU A 183 -6.70 -4.52 15.22
C GLU A 183 -8.01 -4.88 14.49
N LYS A 184 -9.16 -4.74 15.15
CA LYS A 184 -10.48 -5.04 14.55
C LYS A 184 -10.72 -4.24 13.26
N ARG A 185 -10.39 -2.95 13.26
CA ARG A 185 -10.60 -2.07 12.10
C ARG A 185 -9.70 -2.47 10.92
N PHE A 186 -8.42 -2.68 11.19
CA PHE A 186 -7.43 -2.94 10.14
C PHE A 186 -7.42 -4.39 9.68
N GLU A 187 -7.99 -5.34 10.43
CA GLU A 187 -8.26 -6.69 9.95
C GLU A 187 -9.18 -6.70 8.72
N ASN A 188 -10.18 -5.81 8.69
CA ASN A 188 -11.07 -5.67 7.53
C ASN A 188 -10.37 -5.00 6.34
N VAL A 189 -9.42 -4.09 6.60
CA VAL A 189 -8.70 -3.35 5.55
C VAL A 189 -7.62 -4.23 4.92
N PHE A 190 -6.80 -4.85 5.76
CA PHE A 190 -5.72 -5.75 5.38
C PHE A 190 -6.21 -7.19 5.43
N GLU A 191 -7.02 -7.60 4.46
CA GLU A 191 -7.57 -8.96 4.43
C GLU A 191 -6.47 -10.03 4.57
N PRO A 192 -6.75 -11.18 5.21
CA PRO A 192 -5.77 -12.25 5.36
C PRO A 192 -5.21 -12.70 4.02
N GLU A 193 -6.02 -12.66 2.96
CA GLU A 193 -5.62 -13.11 1.64
C GLU A 193 -6.32 -12.32 0.56
N PHE A 194 -5.61 -11.99 -0.53
CA PHE A 194 -6.24 -11.50 -1.75
C PHE A 194 -5.53 -12.00 -3.00
N ILE A 195 -6.26 -12.10 -4.11
CA ILE A 195 -5.77 -12.61 -5.39
C ILE A 195 -5.61 -11.46 -6.36
N ALA A 196 -4.48 -11.39 -7.05
CA ALA A 196 -4.29 -10.53 -8.21
C ALA A 196 -5.10 -11.12 -9.39
N LYS A 197 -6.37 -10.75 -9.51
CA LYS A 197 -7.32 -11.35 -10.49
C LYS A 197 -7.21 -10.82 -11.92
N GLY A 198 -6.20 -9.99 -12.20
CA GLY A 198 -6.12 -9.22 -13.44
C GLY A 198 -7.14 -8.08 -13.51
N PHE A 199 -7.20 -7.38 -14.63
CA PHE A 199 -8.10 -6.25 -14.83
C PHE A 199 -8.53 -6.12 -16.30
N ASP A 200 -9.69 -5.52 -16.54
CA ASP A 200 -10.16 -5.22 -17.89
C ASP A 200 -9.66 -3.83 -18.32
N MET A 201 -9.16 -3.72 -19.55
CA MET A 201 -8.62 -2.46 -20.04
C MET A 201 -9.72 -1.37 -20.11
N PRO A 202 -9.49 -0.16 -19.54
CA PRO A 202 -10.54 0.84 -19.42
C PRO A 202 -10.73 1.68 -20.69
N GLY A 203 -11.88 2.36 -20.77
CA GLY A 203 -12.17 3.39 -21.77
C GLY A 203 -12.01 2.92 -23.22
N LYS A 204 -11.23 3.67 -24.02
CA LYS A 204 -10.96 3.34 -25.43
C LYS A 204 -10.18 2.03 -25.63
N TRP A 205 -9.59 1.50 -24.56
CA TRP A 205 -8.81 0.27 -24.58
C TRP A 205 -9.62 -0.97 -24.24
N LYS A 206 -10.92 -0.85 -23.95
CA LYS A 206 -11.81 -2.01 -23.73
C LYS A 206 -11.66 -3.14 -24.76
N PRO A 207 -11.48 -2.88 -26.08
CA PRO A 207 -11.28 -3.94 -27.07
C PRO A 207 -10.02 -4.80 -26.88
N VAL A 208 -9.02 -4.32 -26.12
CA VAL A 208 -7.80 -5.08 -25.77
C VAL A 208 -8.14 -6.27 -24.88
N GLY A 209 -9.25 -6.20 -24.12
CA GLY A 209 -9.74 -7.28 -23.28
C GLY A 209 -9.10 -7.31 -21.89
N ARG A 210 -9.15 -8.49 -21.26
CA ARG A 210 -8.70 -8.73 -19.89
C ARG A 210 -7.20 -8.99 -19.84
N MET A 211 -6.51 -8.33 -18.93
CA MET A 211 -5.09 -8.55 -18.63
C MET A 211 -4.95 -9.44 -17.40
N LEU A 212 -4.26 -10.57 -17.52
CA LEU A 212 -3.97 -11.50 -16.42
C LEU A 212 -2.52 -11.36 -15.97
N PRO A 213 -2.24 -11.36 -14.65
CA PRO A 213 -0.89 -11.26 -14.17
C PRO A 213 -0.15 -12.58 -14.43
N ILE A 214 1.06 -12.46 -15.00
CA ILE A 214 1.97 -13.58 -15.28
C ILE A 214 3.26 -13.50 -14.45
N GLN A 215 3.47 -12.38 -13.75
CA GLN A 215 4.58 -12.18 -12.81
C GLN A 215 4.13 -11.26 -11.69
N VAL A 216 4.40 -11.63 -10.45
CA VAL A 216 4.39 -10.73 -9.28
C VAL A 216 5.59 -11.09 -8.42
N THR A 217 6.55 -10.18 -8.28
CA THR A 217 7.74 -10.40 -7.43
C THR A 217 8.05 -9.19 -6.58
N ALA A 218 8.56 -9.44 -5.37
CA ALA A 218 9.04 -8.42 -4.44
C ALA A 218 10.47 -8.78 -4.00
N GLN A 219 11.47 -8.03 -4.47
CA GLN A 219 12.88 -8.32 -4.23
C GLN A 219 13.71 -7.03 -4.33
N ASP A 220 14.72 -6.88 -3.47
CA ASP A 220 15.71 -5.81 -3.51
C ASP A 220 15.09 -4.39 -3.59
N GLY A 221 13.99 -4.18 -2.88
CA GLY A 221 13.24 -2.92 -2.83
C GLY A 221 12.26 -2.71 -3.99
N TRP A 222 12.13 -3.66 -4.92
CA TRP A 222 11.25 -3.56 -6.08
C TRP A 222 10.05 -4.49 -6.02
N LEU A 223 8.87 -3.95 -6.34
CA LEU A 223 7.70 -4.70 -6.76
C LEU A 223 7.62 -4.71 -8.29
N VAL A 224 7.61 -5.91 -8.88
CA VAL A 224 7.39 -6.10 -10.31
C VAL A 224 6.06 -6.82 -10.52
N ILE A 225 5.21 -6.25 -11.37
CA ILE A 225 4.00 -6.91 -11.84
C ILE A 225 3.99 -6.87 -13.35
N SER A 226 3.79 -8.04 -13.98
CA SER A 226 3.68 -8.17 -15.43
C SER A 226 2.37 -8.86 -15.80
N TRP A 227 1.76 -8.44 -16.89
CA TRP A 227 0.49 -8.95 -17.39
C TRP A 227 0.57 -9.34 -18.86
N LYS A 228 -0.32 -10.25 -19.25
CA LYS A 228 -0.60 -10.64 -20.63
C LYS A 228 -2.12 -10.69 -20.84
N ARG A 229 -2.59 -10.42 -22.06
CA ARG A 229 -3.99 -10.57 -22.44
C ARG A 229 -4.47 -12.01 -22.22
N ALA A 230 -5.70 -12.17 -21.76
CA ALA A 230 -6.36 -13.46 -21.64
C ALA A 230 -6.66 -14.04 -23.03
N GLY A 231 -6.35 -15.33 -23.24
CA GLY A 231 -6.67 -16.05 -24.48
C GLY A 231 -5.55 -16.12 -25.53
N GLU A 232 -4.33 -15.72 -25.19
CA GLU A 232 -3.10 -15.90 -25.99
C GLU A 232 -2.03 -16.68 -25.23
#